data_AF-A0A1A6B3B5-F1
#
_entry.id   AF-A0A1A6B3B5-F1
#
_cell.length_a   1.000
_cell.length_b   1.000
_cell.length_c   1.000
_cell.angle_alpha   90.00
_cell.angle_beta   90.00
_cell.angle_gamma   90.00
#
_symmetry.space_group_name_H-M   'P 1'
#
loop_
_entity.id
_entity.type
_entity.pdbx_description
1 polymer ?
#
loop_
_entity_poly.entity_id
_entity_poly.type
_entity_poly.pdbx_seq_one_letter_code
_entity_poly.pdbx_strand_id
1 'polypeptide(L)'
;MVFSGKNTWWYNIRTNKWSVSWTVAGSLYWYLKINAEKNSYGIKGREVPSISSLEIGDLIFYRNSKGTIAHSAIITSFRNGRPLISQHTFNALNITYVKDWASKMHFMKIWL
;
A
#
# COMPACT_ATOMS: atom_id res chain seq x y z
N MET A 1 -19.60 -8.76 1.75
CA MET A 1 -18.78 -7.56 2.03
C MET A 1 -19.63 -6.61 2.84
N VAL A 2 -19.45 -6.56 4.16
CA VAL A 2 -20.30 -5.73 5.04
C VAL A 2 -19.84 -4.28 4.95
N PHE A 3 -20.75 -3.41 4.49
CA PHE A 3 -20.54 -1.98 4.35
C PHE A 3 -20.68 -1.30 5.72
N SER A 4 -19.56 -0.85 6.29
CA SER A 4 -19.50 -0.01 7.48
C SER A 4 -18.93 1.35 7.07
N GLY A 5 -19.69 2.43 7.26
CA GLY A 5 -19.45 3.75 6.65
C GLY A 5 -18.21 4.53 7.11
N LYS A 6 -17.23 3.93 7.79
CA LYS A 6 -15.99 4.61 8.20
C LYS A 6 -14.79 4.07 7.41
N ASN A 7 -14.25 4.92 6.54
CA ASN A 7 -12.95 4.84 5.88
C ASN A 7 -12.68 3.64 4.95
N THR A 8 -13.69 3.03 4.33
CA THR A 8 -13.50 1.84 3.47
C THR A 8 -12.56 2.05 2.29
N TRP A 9 -11.91 0.97 1.80
CA TRP A 9 -11.16 0.92 0.54
C TRP A 9 -12.00 0.22 -0.53
N TRP A 10 -12.52 0.96 -1.51
CA TRP A 10 -13.39 0.41 -2.56
C TRP A 10 -13.40 1.24 -3.84
N TYR A 11 -13.74 0.56 -4.92
CA TYR A 11 -14.12 1.13 -6.21
C TYR A 11 -15.40 0.45 -6.71
N ASN A 12 -16.34 1.25 -7.20
CA ASN A 12 -17.59 0.77 -7.79
C ASN A 12 -17.60 1.09 -9.28
N ILE A 13 -17.38 0.05 -10.09
CA ILE A 13 -17.29 0.16 -11.55
C ILE A 13 -18.59 0.66 -12.20
N ARG A 14 -19.76 0.37 -11.62
CA ARG A 14 -21.06 0.75 -12.20
C ARG A 14 -21.34 2.25 -12.07
N THR A 15 -20.95 2.81 -10.92
CA THR A 15 -21.16 4.24 -10.64
C THR A 15 -19.94 5.09 -10.91
N ASN A 16 -18.80 4.45 -11.24
CA ASN A 16 -17.48 5.05 -11.32
C ASN A 16 -17.15 5.91 -10.07
N LYS A 17 -17.53 5.42 -8.88
CA LYS A 17 -17.25 6.07 -7.60
C LYS A 17 -16.19 5.27 -6.84
N TRP A 18 -15.46 5.94 -5.96
CA TRP A 18 -14.40 5.33 -5.15
C TRP A 18 -14.28 6.03 -3.79
N SER A 19 -13.68 5.34 -2.83
CA SER A 19 -13.13 5.94 -1.61
C SER A 19 -11.82 6.68 -1.88
N VAL A 20 -11.50 7.73 -1.14
CA VAL A 20 -10.20 8.43 -1.27
C VAL A 20 -9.00 7.51 -0.96
N SER A 21 -9.16 6.56 -0.04
CA SER A 21 -8.15 5.53 0.25
C SER A 21 -7.89 4.59 -0.93
N TRP A 22 -8.79 4.51 -1.93
CA TRP A 22 -8.58 3.74 -3.16
C TRP A 22 -7.64 4.46 -4.13
N THR A 23 -7.70 5.79 -4.20
CA THR A 23 -7.04 6.54 -5.28
C THR A 23 -5.71 7.18 -4.90
N VAL A 24 -5.48 7.46 -3.61
CA VAL A 24 -4.29 8.21 -3.18
C VAL A 24 -3.43 7.36 -2.24
N ALA A 25 -2.15 7.20 -2.58
CA ALA A 25 -1.20 6.39 -1.83
C ALA A 25 -1.12 6.78 -0.34
N GLY A 26 -1.06 8.09 -0.05
CA GLY A 26 -1.08 8.58 1.33
C GLY A 26 -2.36 8.25 2.10
N SER A 27 -3.51 8.28 1.42
CA SER A 27 -4.79 7.93 2.04
C SER A 27 -4.91 6.44 2.32
N LEU A 28 -4.40 5.59 1.42
CA LEU A 28 -4.29 4.15 1.66
C LEU A 28 -3.35 3.84 2.84
N TYR A 29 -2.19 4.49 2.89
CA TYR A 29 -1.22 4.33 3.98
C TYR A 29 -1.84 4.63 5.35
N TRP A 30 -2.51 5.77 5.48
CA TRP A 30 -3.15 6.15 6.74
C TRP A 30 -4.35 5.28 7.07
N TYR A 31 -5.15 4.90 6.07
CA TYR A 31 -6.26 3.97 6.28
C TYR A 31 -5.80 2.66 6.93
N LEU A 32 -4.76 2.02 6.39
CA LEU A 32 -4.22 0.78 6.93
C LEU A 32 -3.73 0.92 8.38
N LYS A 33 -2.98 1.99 8.67
CA LYS A 33 -2.45 2.25 10.02
C LYS A 33 -3.54 2.56 11.03
N ILE A 34 -4.49 3.42 10.67
CA ILE A 34 -5.61 3.78 11.54
C ILE A 34 -6.49 2.56 11.81
N ASN A 35 -6.74 1.73 10.79
CA ASN A 35 -7.51 0.50 10.97
C ASN A 35 -6.81 -0.49 11.92
N ALA A 36 -5.49 -0.62 11.80
CA ALA A 36 -4.70 -1.44 12.73
C ALA A 36 -4.76 -0.90 14.16
N GLU A 37 -4.52 0.41 14.33
CA GLU A 37 -4.52 1.08 15.64
C GLU A 37 -5.88 0.99 16.34
N LYS A 38 -6.97 1.19 15.60
CA LYS A 38 -8.34 1.14 16.14
C LYS A 38 -8.92 -0.28 16.20
N ASN A 39 -8.15 -1.29 15.80
CA ASN A 39 -8.63 -2.65 15.59
C ASN A 39 -9.96 -2.70 14.82
N SER A 40 -10.08 -1.87 13.78
CA SER A 40 -11.31 -1.74 13.00
C SER A 40 -11.53 -2.94 12.09
N TYR A 41 -12.78 -3.20 11.73
CA TYR A 41 -13.10 -4.23 10.74
C TYR A 41 -12.54 -3.86 9.36
N GLY A 42 -11.93 -4.83 8.67
CA GLY A 42 -11.35 -4.67 7.33
C GLY A 42 -9.82 -4.78 7.34
N ILE A 43 -9.21 -4.52 6.19
CA ILE A 43 -7.75 -4.60 6.02
C ILE A 43 -7.03 -3.60 6.94
N LYS A 44 -5.97 -4.07 7.56
CA LYS A 44 -5.11 -3.38 8.52
C LYS A 44 -3.68 -3.41 7.97
N GLY A 45 -2.83 -2.50 8.46
CA GLY A 45 -1.41 -2.56 8.16
C GLY A 45 -0.52 -1.95 9.22
N ARG A 46 0.69 -2.49 9.33
CA ARG A 46 1.73 -2.03 10.25
C ARG A 46 3.04 -1.90 9.48
N GLU A 47 3.76 -0.83 9.77
CA GLU A 47 5.13 -0.70 9.28
C GLU A 47 6.05 -1.74 9.94
N VAL A 48 6.88 -2.36 9.12
CA VAL A 48 7.93 -3.29 9.57
C VAL A 48 9.30 -2.71 9.24
N PRO A 49 10.33 -2.99 10.06
CA PRO A 49 11.64 -2.36 9.89
C PRO A 49 12.44 -2.91 8.71
N SER A 50 12.10 -4.11 8.22
CA SER A 50 12.88 -4.82 7.21
C SER A 50 11.99 -5.37 6.09
N ILE A 51 12.56 -5.36 4.88
CA ILE A 51 12.01 -6.00 3.69
C ILE A 51 11.80 -7.51 3.88
N SER A 52 12.61 -8.15 4.73
CA SER A 52 12.56 -9.59 5.01
C SER A 52 11.32 -10.00 5.81
N SER A 53 10.59 -9.05 6.37
CA SER A 53 9.33 -9.29 7.09
C SER A 53 8.10 -9.21 6.18
N LEU A 54 8.28 -8.84 4.91
CA LEU A 54 7.20 -8.71 3.94
C LEU A 54 7.00 -10.02 3.16
N GLU A 55 5.76 -10.24 2.73
CA GLU A 55 5.37 -11.36 1.87
C GLU A 55 4.64 -10.88 0.61
N ILE A 56 4.29 -11.82 -0.28
CA ILE A 56 3.50 -11.50 -1.47
C ILE A 56 2.14 -10.93 -1.02
N GLY A 57 1.76 -9.80 -1.60
CA GLY A 57 0.54 -9.06 -1.24
C GLY A 57 0.78 -7.88 -0.29
N ASP A 58 1.91 -7.85 0.43
CA ASP A 58 2.29 -6.70 1.24
C ASP A 58 2.64 -5.47 0.37
N LEU A 59 2.62 -4.30 1.00
CA LEU A 59 2.73 -3.02 0.30
C LEU A 59 4.04 -2.28 0.64
N ILE A 60 4.51 -1.50 -0.32
CA ILE A 60 5.62 -0.55 -0.14
C ILE A 60 5.10 0.84 -0.50
N PHE A 61 5.25 1.79 0.43
CA PHE A 61 4.89 3.20 0.23
C PHE A 61 6.14 4.06 0.11
N TYR A 62 6.14 4.99 -0.84
CA TYR A 62 7.29 5.84 -1.15
C TYR A 62 7.02 7.27 -0.73
N ARG A 63 7.90 7.81 0.13
CA ARG A 63 7.89 9.21 0.56
C ARG A 63 8.78 10.04 -0.34
N ASN A 64 8.24 11.11 -0.93
CA ASN A 64 9.02 12.05 -1.73
C ASN A 64 9.86 12.99 -0.84
N SER A 65 10.76 13.78 -1.45
CA SER A 65 11.60 14.77 -0.74
C SER A 65 10.81 15.86 -0.01
N LYS A 66 9.56 16.12 -0.40
CA LYS A 66 8.64 17.05 0.29
C LYS A 66 7.99 16.44 1.53
N GLY A 67 8.27 15.17 1.80
CA GLY A 67 7.77 14.47 2.98
C GLY A 67 6.40 13.81 2.83
N THR A 68 5.82 13.80 1.62
CA THR A 68 4.50 13.21 1.34
C THR A 68 4.64 11.76 0.87
N ILE A 69 3.74 10.88 1.33
CA ILE A 69 3.56 9.55 0.75
C ILE A 69 2.94 9.70 -0.64
N ALA A 70 3.78 9.58 -1.67
CA ALA A 70 3.44 9.95 -3.04
C ALA A 70 3.09 8.74 -3.91
N HIS A 71 3.53 7.55 -3.55
CA HIS A 71 3.33 6.35 -4.34
C HIS A 71 3.18 5.10 -3.47
N SER A 72 2.50 4.10 -4.01
CA SER A 72 2.34 2.77 -3.39
C SER A 72 2.54 1.70 -4.44
N ALA A 73 3.16 0.59 -4.04
CA ALA A 73 3.32 -0.59 -4.88
C ALA A 73 3.03 -1.85 -4.08
N ILE A 74 2.59 -2.91 -4.76
CA ILE A 74 2.30 -4.21 -4.17
C ILE A 74 3.41 -5.19 -4.51
N ILE A 75 3.81 -6.01 -3.55
CA ILE A 75 4.77 -7.09 -3.77
C ILE A 75 4.07 -8.24 -4.48
N THR A 76 4.54 -8.58 -5.67
CA THR A 76 3.94 -9.63 -6.51
C THR A 76 4.81 -10.87 -6.63
N SER A 77 6.11 -10.76 -6.36
CA SER A 77 7.03 -11.91 -6.38
C SER A 77 8.32 -11.59 -5.63
N PHE A 78 9.19 -12.60 -5.49
CA PHE A 78 10.53 -12.46 -4.95
C PHE A 78 11.56 -13.06 -5.92
N ARG A 79 12.74 -12.44 -6.01
CA ARG A 79 13.89 -12.97 -6.75
C ARG A 79 15.13 -12.82 -5.90
N ASN A 80 15.80 -13.93 -5.61
CA ASN A 80 16.99 -13.99 -4.75
C ASN A 80 16.78 -13.30 -3.39
N GLY A 81 15.62 -13.55 -2.75
CA GLY A 81 15.26 -12.96 -1.46
C GLY A 81 14.89 -11.46 -1.49
N ARG A 82 14.88 -10.82 -2.67
CA ARG A 82 14.45 -9.42 -2.85
C ARG A 82 13.05 -9.38 -3.43
N PRO A 83 12.14 -8.53 -2.91
CA PRO A 83 10.82 -8.41 -3.48
C PRO A 83 10.86 -7.71 -4.83
N LEU A 84 9.96 -8.13 -5.70
CA LEU A 84 9.60 -7.44 -6.93
C LEU A 84 8.19 -6.92 -6.78
N ILE A 85 7.97 -5.74 -7.35
CA ILE A 85 6.71 -5.02 -7.21
C ILE A 85 5.94 -4.90 -8.52
N SER A 86 4.64 -4.70 -8.39
CA SER A 86 3.78 -4.16 -9.43
C SER A 86 3.33 -2.75 -9.07
N GLN A 87 3.21 -1.88 -10.08
CA GLN A 87 2.77 -0.50 -9.91
C GLN A 87 2.00 0.00 -11.15
N HIS A 88 1.27 1.11 -10.96
CA HIS A 88 0.34 1.65 -11.97
C HIS A 88 0.68 3.03 -12.53
N THR A 89 1.71 3.74 -12.03
CA THR A 89 2.14 5.03 -12.64
C THR A 89 2.53 4.85 -14.10
N PHE A 90 3.24 3.75 -14.36
CA PHE A 90 3.33 3.09 -15.65
C PHE A 90 3.06 1.62 -15.38
N ASN A 91 2.33 0.96 -16.27
CA ASN A 91 2.01 -0.46 -16.10
C ASN A 91 3.32 -1.26 -16.11
N ALA A 92 3.71 -1.75 -14.93
CA ALA A 92 4.91 -2.54 -14.77
C ALA A 92 4.72 -3.61 -13.72
N LEU A 93 5.25 -4.79 -14.02
CA LEU A 93 5.15 -6.00 -13.22
C LEU A 93 6.55 -6.54 -12.94
N ASN A 94 6.76 -7.01 -11.71
CA ASN A 94 7.99 -7.66 -11.26
C ASN A 94 9.26 -6.82 -11.47
N ILE A 95 9.16 -5.51 -11.22
CA ILE A 95 10.31 -4.59 -11.24
C ILE A 95 10.92 -4.42 -9.84
N THR A 96 12.11 -3.83 -9.78
CA THR A 96 12.74 -3.47 -8.50
C THR A 96 11.87 -2.53 -7.67
N TYR A 97 11.83 -2.79 -6.36
CA TYR A 97 11.18 -1.93 -5.36
C TYR A 97 12.00 -0.68 -5.04
N VAL A 98 13.29 -0.64 -5.37
CA VAL A 98 14.12 0.55 -5.11
C VAL A 98 13.72 1.66 -6.07
N LYS A 99 13.52 2.88 -5.54
CA LYS A 99 13.19 4.09 -6.31
C LYS A 99 14.13 5.22 -5.92
N ASP A 100 14.94 5.70 -6.85
CA ASP A 100 15.97 6.73 -6.57
C ASP A 100 15.38 8.07 -6.14
N TRP A 101 14.16 8.38 -6.59
CA TRP A 101 13.45 9.61 -6.21
C TRP A 101 12.85 9.55 -4.78
N ALA A 102 12.74 8.36 -4.19
CA ALA A 102 12.10 8.19 -2.90
C ALA A 102 13.08 8.52 -1.77
N SER A 103 12.74 9.53 -0.96
CA SER A 103 13.50 9.89 0.25
C SER A 103 13.42 8.79 1.32
N LYS A 104 12.32 8.03 1.35
CA LYS A 104 12.12 6.89 2.26
C LYS A 104 11.12 5.90 1.67
N MET A 105 11.37 4.62 1.90
CA MET A 105 10.45 3.52 1.63
C MET A 105 9.86 3.03 2.95
N HIS A 106 8.54 2.91 3.02
CA HIS A 106 7.81 2.38 4.16
C HIS A 106 7.29 0.99 3.80
N PHE A 107 7.77 -0.01 4.53
CA PHE A 107 7.41 -1.41 4.34
C PHE A 107 6.17 -1.71 5.17
N MET A 108 5.05 -2.01 4.52
CA MET A 108 3.76 -2.17 5.16
C MET A 108 3.31 -3.63 5.05
N LYS A 109 3.31 -4.31 6.21
CA LYS A 109 2.70 -5.63 6.33
C LYS A 109 1.19 -5.47 6.54
N ILE A 110 0.38 -6.15 5.73
CA ILE A 110 -1.08 -6.06 5.78
C ILE A 110 -1.73 -7.36 6.25
N TRP A 111 -2.88 -7.25 6.91
CA TRP A 111 -3.68 -8.40 7.35
C TRP A 111 -5.16 -8.00 7.51
N LEU A 112 -6.05 -8.99 7.61
CA LEU A 112 -7.49 -8.79 7.82
C LEU A 112 -7.89 -8.69 9.30
#